data_AF-Q4SX80-F1
#
_entry.id   AF-Q4SX80-F1
#
_cell.length_a   1.000
_cell.length_b   1.000
_cell.length_c   1.000
_cell.angle_alpha   90.00
_cell.angle_beta   90.00
_cell.angle_gamma   90.00
#
_symmetry.space_group_name_H-M   'P 1'
#
loop_
_entity.id
_entity.type
_entity.pdbx_description
1 polymer ?
#
loop_
_entity_poly.entity_id
_entity_poly.type
_entity_poly.pdbx_seq_one_letter_code
_entity_poly.pdbx_strand_id
1 'polypeptide(L)' 'ICRSSCGDGFCSRPNMCTCPTGQTALSCGSKSVQNCNIRCMNGGTCAEDHCLCQKGYIGKHCGQRKKVRL' A
#
# COMPACT_ATOMS: atom_id res chain seq x y z
N ILE A 1 -14.31 -13.27 -16.21
CA ILE A 1 -13.61 -12.13 -16.85
C ILE A 1 -12.84 -11.22 -15.87
N CYS A 2 -12.85 -11.40 -14.56
CA CYS A 2 -11.65 -11.09 -13.74
C CYS A 2 -11.35 -12.34 -12.92
N ARG A 3 -10.06 -12.67 -12.70
CA ARG A 3 -9.70 -13.78 -11.80
C ARG A 3 -9.93 -13.44 -10.33
N SER A 4 -9.99 -12.14 -9.99
CA SER A 4 -10.14 -11.62 -8.63
C SER A 4 -11.27 -10.58 -8.59
N SER A 5 -11.87 -10.41 -7.41
CA SER A 5 -12.90 -9.40 -7.16
C SER A 5 -12.31 -7.99 -7.25
N CYS A 6 -13.02 -7.12 -7.95
CA CYS A 6 -12.59 -5.74 -8.21
C CYS A 6 -12.78 -4.79 -7.03
N GLY A 7 -13.17 -5.26 -5.83
CA GLY A 7 -13.52 -4.39 -4.70
C GLY A 7 -14.80 -3.60 -4.97
N ASP A 8 -14.74 -2.28 -4.79
CA ASP A 8 -15.86 -1.34 -5.03
C ASP A 8 -16.13 -1.05 -6.52
N GLY A 9 -15.33 -1.63 -7.41
CA GLY A 9 -15.51 -1.49 -8.86
C GLY A 9 -16.12 -2.72 -9.51
N PHE A 10 -16.41 -2.60 -10.81
CA PHE A 10 -16.93 -3.70 -11.61
C PHE A 10 -15.91 -4.14 -12.67
N CYS A 11 -15.89 -5.43 -12.98
CA CYS A 11 -14.97 -5.95 -13.98
C CYS A 11 -15.51 -5.64 -15.38
N SER A 12 -14.82 -4.78 -16.13
CA SER A 12 -15.23 -4.37 -17.48
C SER A 12 -14.48 -5.11 -18.58
N ARG A 13 -13.27 -5.61 -18.30
CA ARG A 13 -12.41 -6.34 -19.25
C ARG A 13 -11.60 -7.44 -18.53
N PRO A 14 -11.02 -8.41 -19.25
CA PRO A 14 -10.18 -9.46 -18.67
C PRO A 14 -9.08 -8.90 -17.74
N ASN A 15 -9.14 -9.23 -16.45
CA ASN A 15 -8.23 -8.72 -15.40
C ASN A 15 -8.20 -7.19 -15.24
N MET A 16 -9.26 -6.50 -15.67
CA MET A 16 -9.33 -5.04 -15.56
C MET A 16 -10.69 -4.61 -15.02
N CYS A 17 -10.62 -3.93 -13.89
CA CYS A 17 -11.70 -3.37 -13.11
C CYS A 17 -11.89 -1.90 -13.46
N THR A 18 -13.14 -1.49 -13.72
CA THR A 18 -13.52 -0.07 -13.79
C THR A 18 -14.01 0.36 -12.43
N CYS A 19 -13.32 1.33 -11.87
CA CYS A 19 -13.58 1.85 -10.54
C CYS A 19 -14.63 2.95 -10.59
N PRO A 20 -15.34 3.18 -9.48
CA PRO A 20 -16.34 4.27 -9.40
C PRO A 20 -15.73 5.66 -9.64
N THR A 21 -14.42 5.81 -9.52
CA THR A 21 -13.66 7.02 -9.90
C THR A 21 -13.49 7.19 -11.42
N GLY A 22 -13.97 6.24 -12.23
CA GLY A 22 -13.77 6.20 -13.68
C GLY A 22 -12.41 5.65 -14.11
N GLN A 23 -11.54 5.27 -13.17
CA GLN A 23 -10.22 4.70 -13.49
C GLN A 23 -10.30 3.20 -13.73
N THR A 24 -9.52 2.70 -14.70
CA THR A 24 -9.35 1.27 -14.94
C THR A 24 -8.09 0.74 -14.25
N ALA A 25 -8.22 -0.27 -13.38
CA ALA A 25 -7.12 -0.87 -12.61
C ALA A 25 -7.29 -2.39 -12.48
N LEU A 26 -6.27 -3.13 -12.01
CA LEU A 26 -6.40 -4.58 -11.77
C LEU A 26 -7.30 -4.92 -10.56
N SER A 27 -7.45 -4.00 -9.63
CA SER A 27 -8.46 -4.01 -8.59
C SER A 27 -8.79 -2.57 -8.23
N CYS A 28 -10.06 -2.27 -7.98
CA CYS A 28 -10.44 -0.99 -7.40
C CYS A 28 -10.16 -1.15 -5.92
N GLY A 29 -8.93 -0.78 -5.55
CA GLY A 29 -8.39 -1.05 -4.24
C GLY A 29 -9.40 -0.68 -3.16
N SER A 30 -9.93 -1.68 -2.46
CA SER A 30 -10.51 -1.45 -1.15
C SER A 30 -9.37 -1.03 -0.25
N LYS A 31 -9.03 0.27 -0.22
CA LYS A 31 -8.15 0.88 0.78
C LYS A 31 -6.95 0.01 1.22
N SER A 32 -6.32 -0.73 0.31
CA SER A 32 -5.18 -1.62 0.62
C SER A 32 -3.85 -0.99 0.22
N VAL A 33 -3.87 0.33 0.19
CA VAL A 33 -2.85 1.13 0.84
C VAL A 33 -3.74 2.02 1.70
N GLN A 34 -3.79 1.82 3.04
CA GLN A 34 -4.18 2.95 3.89
C GLN A 34 -3.46 4.15 3.29
N ASN A 35 -4.19 5.23 2.98
CA ASN A 35 -3.66 6.51 2.50
C ASN A 35 -2.60 7.00 3.49
N CYS A 36 -1.43 6.39 3.41
CA CYS A 36 -0.25 6.78 4.10
C CYS A 36 0.32 7.79 3.14
N ASN A 37 0.20 9.07 3.49
CA ASN A 37 1.01 10.09 2.83
C ASN A 37 2.49 9.71 2.90
N ILE A 38 2.85 8.85 3.85
CA ILE A 38 4.19 8.35 4.07
C ILE A 38 4.44 6.98 3.42
N ARG A 39 5.44 6.91 2.53
CA ARG A 39 5.95 5.63 2.02
C ARG A 39 6.93 5.03 3.02
N CYS A 40 6.62 3.82 3.50
CA CYS A 40 7.48 3.06 4.41
C CYS A 40 8.44 2.16 3.62
N MET A 41 9.72 2.19 3.96
CA MET A 41 10.79 1.41 3.33
C MET A 41 11.24 0.25 4.25
N ASN A 42 12.11 -0.64 3.75
CA ASN A 42 12.73 -1.73 4.51
C ASN A 42 11.72 -2.65 5.25
N GLY A 43 10.58 -2.93 4.62
CA GLY A 43 9.54 -3.78 5.21
C GLY A 43 8.76 -3.13 6.36
N GLY A 44 8.81 -1.80 6.48
CA GLY A 44 7.97 -1.06 7.42
C GLY A 44 6.48 -1.13 7.05
N THR A 45 5.62 -1.27 8.06
CA THR A 45 4.16 -1.30 7.87
C THR A 45 3.58 0.10 8.13
N CYS A 46 2.71 0.59 7.25
CA CYS A 46 2.01 1.85 7.51
C CYS A 46 0.86 1.64 8.52
N ALA A 47 0.79 2.49 9.53
CA ALA A 47 -0.34 2.62 10.45
C ALA A 47 -0.63 4.12 10.66
N GLU A 48 -1.83 4.58 10.29
CA GLU A 48 -2.31 5.97 10.52
C GLU A 48 -1.28 7.08 10.20
N ASP A 49 -0.79 7.11 8.95
CA ASP A 49 0.23 8.08 8.49
C ASP A 49 1.60 7.99 9.18
N HIS A 50 1.87 6.89 9.90
CA HIS A 50 3.16 6.58 10.49
C HIS A 50 3.69 5.22 10.01
N CYS A 51 5.01 5.12 9.85
CA CYS A 51 5.65 3.85 9.52
C CYS A 51 6.11 3.13 10.78
N LEU A 52 5.61 1.91 10.97
CA LEU A 52 6.10 0.94 11.94
C LEU A 52 7.33 0.26 11.38
N CYS A 53 8.51 0.64 11.88
CA CYS A 53 9.79 0.13 11.40
C CYS A 53 10.16 -1.21 12.02
N GLN A 54 10.74 -2.08 11.19
CA GLN A 54 11.38 -3.33 11.61
C GLN A 54 12.59 -3.08 12.53
N LYS A 55 12.93 -4.05 13.39
CA LYS A 55 14.09 -3.98 14.29
C LYS A 55 15.35 -3.63 13.48
N GLY A 56 16.07 -2.60 13.93
CA GLY A 56 17.29 -2.13 13.26
C GLY A 56 17.06 -1.01 12.23
N TYR A 57 15.83 -0.56 12.01
CA TYR A 57 15.50 0.61 11.19
C TYR A 57 14.75 1.66 12.01
N ILE A 58 14.99 2.92 11.69
CA ILE A 58 14.43 4.11 12.32
C ILE A 58 14.14 5.20 11.27
N GLY A 59 13.48 6.26 11.72
CA GLY A 59 13.09 7.40 10.90
C GLY A 59 11.66 7.28 10.37
N LYS A 60 11.11 8.41 9.92
CA LYS A 60 9.72 8.53 9.47
C LYS A 60 9.32 7.49 8.42
N HIS A 61 10.25 7.17 7.52
CA HIS A 61 10.05 6.23 6.42
C HIS A 61 10.76 4.88 6.62
N CYS A 62 11.34 4.62 7.80
CA CYS A 62 12.20 3.46 8.05
C CYS A 62 13.43 3.34 7.12
N GLY A 63 13.88 4.46 6.55
CA GLY A 63 15.04 4.50 5.64
C GLY A 63 16.39 4.50 6.35
N GLN A 64 16.44 4.74 7.66
CA GLN A 64 17.68 4.95 8.39
C GLN A 64 17.98 3.74 9.28
N ARG A 65 19.16 3.13 9.12
CA ARG A 65 19.56 1.99 9.97
C ARG A 65 19.90 2.49 11.37
N LYS A 66 19.34 1.84 12.38
CA LYS A 66 19.62 2.08 13.80
C LYS A 66 21.09 1.71 14.04
N LYS A 67 21.96 2.73 14.10
CA LYS A 67 23.36 2.54 14.50
C LYS A 67 23.36 2.20 15.99
N VAL A 68 23.38 0.91 16.31
CA VAL A 68 23.75 0.46 17.64
C VAL A 68 25.23 0.76 17.78
N ARG A 69 25.57 1.80 18.54
CA ARG A 69 26.95 1.98 19.01
C ARG A 69 27.19 0.81 19.97
N LEU A 70 27.98 -0.15 19.50
CA LEU A 70 28.70 -1.09 20.35
C LEU A 70 29.75 -0.31 21.15
#